data_AF-A0A136MZS5-F1
#
_entry.id   AF-A0A136MZS5-F1
#
_cell.length_a   1.000
_cell.length_b   1.000
_cell.length_c   1.000
_cell.angle_alpha   90.00
_cell.angle_beta   90.00
_cell.angle_gamma   90.00
#
_symmetry.space_group_name_H-M   'P 1'
#
loop_
_entity.id
_entity.type
_entity.pdbx_description
1 polymer ?
#
loop_
_entity_poly.entity_id
_entity_poly.type
_entity_poly.pdbx_seq_one_letter_code
_entity_poly.pdbx_strand_id
1 'polypeptide(L)'
;MTLIELLLAITIFVLVVGTIFVSLKAATTALAVGKESMEMYQTTRAGLNRMVLDLRRALGPASFPFNEREEEDPLGEGDYYLDEEGPQMQVTFKGDSSSVQFVVRQEMETENGPKMDIREVRYKVSEKGKLVKEIYRSLLEARLAEIQARRMEQRNPMGGDTLGRTRPRFEPPPNAGFFEKPIVQTLCDKVEEVKFAYYDGKDWRDNWDSEEVVINEFCRDLPEDELTEEDEERIGLPRLVRVDVRVTEDVRLSTSTAIPAADLNIVSARANESDFGTAYRASIDRLERLKNGDRSLVTSRKIGDRGRRDRRRR
;
A
#
# COMPACT_ATOMS: atom_id res chain seq x y z
N MET A 1 28.90 72.08 27.84
CA MET A 1 28.07 71.83 26.64
C MET A 1 28.28 70.44 26.05
N THR A 2 29.48 69.87 26.15
CA THR A 2 29.86 68.59 25.51
C THR A 2 29.30 67.31 26.16
N LEU A 3 29.01 67.30 27.48
CA LEU A 3 28.59 66.08 28.17
C LEU A 3 27.14 65.66 27.86
N ILE A 4 26.21 66.63 27.80
CA ILE A 4 24.80 66.37 27.47
C ILE A 4 24.66 65.88 26.02
N GLU A 5 25.42 66.47 25.11
CA GLU A 5 25.42 66.10 23.70
C GLU A 5 25.94 64.66 23.48
N LEU A 6 27.00 64.27 24.20
CA LEU A 6 27.51 62.90 24.19
C LEU A 6 26.47 61.89 24.71
N LEU A 7 25.83 62.18 25.85
CA LEU A 7 24.79 61.31 26.41
C LEU A 7 23.63 61.13 25.42
N LEU A 8 23.18 62.23 24.81
CA LEU A 8 22.10 62.19 23.83
C LEU A 8 22.49 61.35 22.60
N ALA A 9 23.70 61.54 22.06
CA ALA A 9 24.20 60.73 20.94
C ALA A 9 24.24 59.23 21.27
N ILE A 10 24.71 58.86 22.47
CA ILE A 10 24.75 57.46 22.93
C ILE A 10 23.33 56.89 23.04
N THR A 11 22.38 57.65 23.60
CA THR A 11 21.00 57.17 23.74
C THR A 11 20.34 56.90 22.39
N ILE A 12 20.49 57.81 21.41
CA ILE A 12 19.97 57.60 20.05
C ILE A 12 20.64 56.40 19.40
N PHE A 13 21.96 56.27 19.54
CA PHE A 13 22.70 55.13 18.99
C PHE A 13 22.20 53.79 19.54
N VAL A 14 22.03 53.69 20.87
CA VAL A 14 21.50 52.49 21.52
C VAL A 14 20.09 52.17 21.05
N LEU A 15 19.23 53.19 20.90
CA LEU A 15 17.87 53.00 20.36
C LEU A 15 17.91 52.45 18.93
N VAL A 16 18.72 53.02 18.04
CA VAL A 16 18.86 52.56 16.65
C VAL A 16 19.36 51.12 16.61
N VAL A 17 20.44 50.80 17.33
CA VAL A 17 20.98 49.43 17.38
C VAL A 17 19.94 48.46 17.97
N GLY A 18 19.20 48.87 18.99
CA GLY A 18 18.11 48.09 19.58
C GLY A 18 17.01 47.77 18.57
N THR A 19 16.55 48.76 17.80
CA THR A 19 15.53 48.53 16.75
C THR A 19 16.02 47.59 15.65
N ILE A 20 17.27 47.75 15.20
CA ILE A 20 17.89 46.87 14.20
C ILE A 20 17.95 45.44 14.76
N PHE A 21 18.40 45.26 16.00
CA PHE A 21 18.50 43.95 16.63
C PHE A 21 17.15 43.24 16.74
N VAL A 22 16.10 43.95 17.17
CA VAL A 22 14.74 43.40 17.24
C VAL A 22 14.23 43.02 15.85
N SER A 23 14.43 43.87 14.84
CA SER A 23 14.00 43.58 13.46
C SER A 23 14.73 42.36 12.87
N LEU A 24 16.04 42.23 13.12
CA LEU A 24 16.83 41.09 12.69
C LEU A 24 16.41 39.80 13.39
N LYS A 25 16.09 39.87 14.69
CA LYS A 25 15.58 38.73 15.44
C LYS A 25 14.21 38.28 14.89
N ALA A 26 13.30 39.22 14.63
CA ALA A 26 12.01 38.91 14.02
C ALA A 26 12.18 38.28 12.63
N ALA A 27 13.06 38.82 11.80
CA ALA A 27 13.34 38.29 10.47
C ALA A 27 13.93 36.86 10.51
N THR A 28 14.87 36.58 11.41
CA THR A 28 15.45 35.24 11.54
C THR A 28 14.45 34.22 12.09
N THR A 29 13.58 34.61 13.02
CA THR A 29 12.47 33.75 13.47
C THR A 29 11.47 33.47 12.34
N ALA A 30 11.06 34.49 11.59
CA ALA A 30 10.17 34.30 10.44
C ALA A 30 10.78 33.38 9.38
N LEU A 31 12.09 33.52 9.10
CA LEU A 31 12.81 32.62 8.19
C LEU A 31 12.89 31.19 8.71
N ALA A 32 13.09 30.99 10.02
CA ALA A 32 13.13 29.67 10.63
C ALA A 32 11.76 28.96 10.50
N VAL A 33 10.67 29.67 10.81
CA VAL A 33 9.29 29.16 10.65
C VAL A 33 9.00 28.84 9.19
N GLY A 34 9.33 29.76 8.26
CA GLY A 34 9.11 29.53 6.83
C GLY A 34 9.87 28.32 6.29
N LYS A 35 11.10 28.09 6.76
CA LYS A 35 11.89 26.91 6.38
C LYS A 35 11.24 25.62 6.87
N GLU A 36 10.76 25.60 8.11
CA GLU A 36 10.08 24.42 8.68
C GLU A 36 8.78 24.11 7.94
N SER A 37 7.96 25.13 7.65
CA SER A 37 6.73 24.97 6.84
C SER A 37 7.02 24.45 5.43
N MET A 38 8.11 24.91 4.80
CA MET A 38 8.51 24.45 3.47
C MET A 38 8.95 22.98 3.47
N GLU A 39 9.72 22.56 4.48
CA GLU A 39 10.12 21.15 4.64
C GLU A 39 8.90 20.24 4.86
N MET A 40 7.95 20.68 5.68
CA MET A 40 6.71 19.97 5.96
C MET A 40 5.82 19.84 4.71
N TYR A 41 5.70 20.91 3.93
CA TYR A 41 4.98 20.90 2.66
C TYR A 41 5.61 19.92 1.65
N GLN A 42 6.93 19.95 1.50
CA GLN A 42 7.65 19.09 0.55
C GLN A 42 7.53 17.61 0.93
N THR A 43 7.71 17.28 2.21
CA THR A 43 7.59 15.90 2.71
C THR A 43 6.15 15.40 2.56
N THR A 44 5.15 16.21 2.90
CA THR A 44 3.73 15.85 2.72
C THR A 44 3.39 15.64 1.25
N ARG A 45 3.84 16.54 0.36
CA ARG A 45 3.61 16.38 -1.08
C ARG A 45 4.26 15.12 -1.64
N ALA A 46 5.47 14.78 -1.19
CA ALA A 46 6.14 13.54 -1.58
C ALA A 46 5.38 12.30 -1.08
N GLY A 47 4.90 12.31 0.18
CA GLY A 47 4.06 11.25 0.75
C GLY A 47 2.74 11.07 0.00
N LEU A 48 2.06 12.17 -0.31
CA LEU A 48 0.82 12.18 -1.08
C LEU A 48 1.02 11.64 -2.50
N ASN A 49 2.08 12.07 -3.19
CA ASN A 49 2.41 11.54 -4.51
C ASN A 49 2.66 10.02 -4.48
N ARG A 50 3.31 9.51 -3.44
CA ARG A 50 3.54 8.07 -3.27
C ARG A 50 2.22 7.32 -3.05
N MET A 51 1.32 7.86 -2.23
CA MET A 51 -0.02 7.29 -2.06
C MET A 51 -0.81 7.28 -3.37
N VAL A 52 -0.79 8.37 -4.14
CA VAL A 52 -1.44 8.45 -5.45
C VAL A 52 -0.89 7.41 -6.44
N LEU A 53 0.43 7.21 -6.45
CA LEU A 53 1.05 6.17 -7.29
C LEU A 53 0.58 4.76 -6.90
N ASP A 54 0.43 4.51 -5.61
CA ASP A 54 -0.08 3.23 -5.11
C ASP A 54 -1.58 3.06 -5.45
N LEU A 55 -2.41 4.10 -5.27
CA LEU A 55 -3.84 4.09 -5.67
C LEU A 55 -4.04 3.83 -7.17
N ARG A 56 -3.19 4.40 -8.02
CA ARG A 56 -3.21 4.14 -9.48
C ARG A 56 -2.85 2.71 -9.85
N ARG A 57 -2.23 1.97 -8.93
CA ARG A 57 -1.79 0.58 -9.09
C ARG A 57 -2.66 -0.37 -8.25
N ALA A 58 -3.78 0.12 -7.72
CA ALA A 58 -4.74 -0.70 -7.00
C ALA A 58 -5.31 -1.76 -7.95
N LEU A 59 -5.46 -2.98 -7.41
CA LEU A 59 -6.06 -4.11 -8.11
C LEU A 59 -7.50 -4.25 -7.64
N GLY A 60 -8.38 -4.61 -8.58
CA GLY A 60 -9.79 -4.85 -8.30
C GLY A 60 -10.06 -6.33 -8.01
N PRO A 61 -11.25 -6.66 -7.47
CA PRO A 61 -11.65 -8.04 -7.27
C PRO A 61 -11.60 -8.87 -8.57
N ALA A 62 -12.00 -8.26 -9.69
CA ALA A 62 -12.01 -8.88 -11.01
C ALA A 62 -10.60 -9.07 -11.61
N SER A 63 -9.54 -8.52 -11.01
CA SER A 63 -8.20 -8.58 -11.59
C SER A 63 -7.58 -9.98 -11.55
N PHE A 64 -8.11 -10.94 -10.79
CA PHE A 64 -7.49 -12.27 -10.66
C PHE A 64 -8.26 -13.30 -11.50
N PRO A 65 -7.78 -13.66 -12.71
CA PRO A 65 -8.44 -14.64 -13.57
C PRO A 65 -8.31 -16.10 -13.09
N PHE A 66 -7.81 -16.31 -11.86
CA PHE A 66 -7.52 -17.65 -11.36
C PHE A 66 -8.77 -18.47 -11.00
N ASN A 67 -9.96 -17.89 -11.12
CA ASN A 67 -11.21 -18.57 -10.81
C ASN A 67 -11.87 -19.26 -12.02
N GLU A 68 -11.46 -19.00 -13.26
CA GLU A 68 -12.34 -19.32 -14.41
C GLU A 68 -11.69 -20.14 -15.54
N ARG A 69 -10.64 -20.91 -15.26
CA ARG A 69 -10.16 -21.86 -16.28
C ARG A 69 -9.77 -23.19 -15.67
N GLU A 70 -10.79 -23.93 -15.25
CA GLU A 70 -10.83 -25.35 -15.60
C GLU A 70 -10.86 -25.43 -17.13
N GLU A 71 -9.68 -25.37 -17.76
CA GLU A 71 -9.55 -26.04 -19.04
C GLU A 71 -9.86 -27.51 -18.74
N GLU A 72 -11.08 -27.94 -19.08
CA GLU A 72 -11.46 -29.35 -19.18
C GLU A 72 -10.30 -30.06 -19.86
N ASP A 73 -9.45 -30.73 -19.09
CA ASP A 73 -8.32 -31.46 -19.62
C ASP A 73 -8.93 -32.58 -20.49
N PRO A 74 -8.85 -32.50 -21.83
CA PRO A 74 -9.61 -33.39 -22.72
C PRO A 74 -9.07 -34.83 -22.68
N LEU A 75 -8.08 -35.11 -21.85
CA LEU A 75 -7.45 -36.40 -21.63
C LEU A 75 -7.77 -37.00 -20.25
N GLY A 76 -8.90 -36.61 -19.64
CA GLY A 76 -9.40 -37.14 -18.38
C GLY A 76 -9.19 -38.64 -18.18
N GLU A 77 -8.18 -38.98 -17.38
CA GLU A 77 -8.04 -40.25 -16.68
C GLU A 77 -7.22 -40.01 -15.39
N GLY A 78 -7.72 -39.08 -14.57
CA GLY A 78 -7.18 -38.84 -13.25
C GLY A 78 -8.22 -38.10 -12.42
N ASP A 79 -8.95 -38.82 -11.57
CA ASP A 79 -9.91 -38.32 -10.57
C ASP A 79 -9.22 -37.50 -9.47
N TYR A 80 -8.38 -36.52 -9.84
CA TYR A 80 -7.88 -35.52 -8.93
C TYR A 80 -8.90 -34.39 -8.88
N TYR A 81 -9.98 -34.63 -8.13
CA TYR A 81 -10.80 -33.54 -7.61
C TYR A 81 -9.86 -32.62 -6.83
N LEU A 82 -9.47 -31.51 -7.46
CA LEU A 82 -8.90 -30.41 -6.74
C LEU A 82 -10.06 -29.87 -5.91
N ASP A 83 -10.06 -30.16 -4.60
CA ASP A 83 -10.98 -29.48 -3.68
C ASP A 83 -10.87 -27.97 -3.95
N GLU A 84 -11.92 -27.39 -4.54
CA GLU A 84 -11.98 -25.99 -4.98
C GLU A 84 -11.87 -24.99 -3.81
N GLU A 85 -11.92 -25.50 -2.57
CA GLU A 85 -11.77 -24.75 -1.32
C GLU A 85 -10.31 -24.33 -1.03
N GLY A 86 -9.53 -24.00 -2.06
CA GLY A 86 -8.32 -23.23 -1.85
C GLY A 86 -8.68 -21.88 -1.20
N PRO A 87 -7.83 -21.33 -0.30
CA PRO A 87 -8.07 -20.00 0.24
C PRO A 87 -8.12 -18.99 -0.91
N GLN A 88 -9.34 -18.55 -1.24
CA GLN A 88 -9.54 -17.58 -2.31
C GLN A 88 -8.79 -16.31 -1.94
N MET A 89 -7.86 -15.88 -2.80
CA MET A 89 -7.19 -14.61 -2.64
C MET A 89 -8.17 -13.48 -2.92
N GLN A 90 -8.91 -13.12 -1.87
CA GLN A 90 -9.91 -12.09 -1.96
C GLN A 90 -9.22 -10.72 -2.04
N VAL A 91 -9.24 -10.15 -3.24
CA VAL A 91 -8.71 -8.82 -3.50
C VAL A 91 -9.82 -7.83 -3.23
N THR A 92 -9.60 -7.02 -2.19
CA THR A 92 -10.59 -6.06 -1.71
C THR A 92 -10.04 -4.64 -1.79
N PHE A 93 -10.95 -3.69 -2.01
CA PHE A 93 -10.73 -2.27 -1.87
C PHE A 93 -11.76 -1.75 -0.88
N LYS A 94 -11.32 -1.42 0.33
CA LYS A 94 -12.16 -0.93 1.41
C LYS A 94 -11.66 0.43 1.87
N GLY A 95 -12.55 1.39 1.95
CA GLY A 95 -12.22 2.77 2.28
C GLY A 95 -13.25 3.37 3.21
N ASP A 96 -12.78 4.06 4.23
CA ASP A 96 -13.57 5.00 5.02
C ASP A 96 -13.05 6.43 4.78
N SER A 97 -13.63 7.42 5.46
CA SER A 97 -13.25 8.81 5.27
C SER A 97 -11.82 9.10 5.74
N SER A 98 -11.23 8.28 6.62
CA SER A 98 -9.94 8.49 7.29
C SER A 98 -8.86 7.46 6.93
N SER A 99 -9.24 6.36 6.30
CA SER A 99 -8.36 5.27 5.96
C SER A 99 -8.79 4.57 4.67
N VAL A 100 -7.82 4.06 3.93
CA VAL A 100 -8.09 3.27 2.72
C VAL A 100 -7.18 2.06 2.69
N GLN A 101 -7.76 0.89 2.46
CA GLN A 101 -7.12 -0.41 2.36
C GLN A 101 -7.38 -1.02 1.00
N PHE A 102 -6.31 -1.46 0.34
CA PHE A 102 -6.42 -2.07 -0.98
C PHE A 102 -5.21 -2.92 -1.30
N VAL A 103 -5.36 -3.75 -2.33
CA VAL A 103 -4.25 -4.52 -2.89
C VAL A 103 -3.56 -3.70 -3.97
N VAL A 104 -2.24 -3.60 -3.91
CA VAL A 104 -1.41 -2.84 -4.85
C VAL A 104 -0.34 -3.72 -5.49
N ARG A 105 -0.14 -3.55 -6.79
CA ARG A 105 1.03 -4.09 -7.49
C ARG A 105 2.24 -3.18 -7.24
N GLN A 106 3.28 -3.70 -6.60
CA GLN A 106 4.48 -2.95 -6.28
C GLN A 106 5.71 -3.55 -6.97
N GLU A 107 6.40 -2.75 -7.78
CA GLU A 107 7.72 -3.10 -8.31
C GLU A 107 8.75 -3.07 -7.17
N MET A 108 9.57 -4.10 -7.10
CA MET A 108 10.60 -4.25 -6.08
C MET A 108 11.98 -4.31 -6.73
N GLU A 109 12.87 -3.42 -6.29
CA GLU A 109 14.29 -3.48 -6.62
C GLU A 109 14.99 -4.43 -5.63
N THR A 110 14.81 -5.73 -5.84
CA THR A 110 15.52 -6.76 -5.06
C THR A 110 16.49 -7.51 -5.94
N GLU A 111 17.77 -7.58 -5.54
CA GLU A 111 18.79 -8.37 -6.26
C GLU A 111 18.45 -9.86 -6.32
N ASN A 112 17.80 -10.39 -5.27
CA ASN A 112 17.52 -11.82 -5.09
C ASN A 112 16.02 -12.13 -4.90
N GLY A 113 15.13 -11.21 -5.27
CA GLY A 113 13.69 -11.35 -5.06
C GLY A 113 12.88 -11.14 -6.33
N PRO A 114 11.57 -11.42 -6.29
CA PRO A 114 10.71 -11.14 -7.43
C PRO A 114 10.73 -9.64 -7.74
N LYS A 115 10.85 -9.28 -9.03
CA LYS A 115 10.84 -7.88 -9.48
C LYS A 115 9.51 -7.16 -9.19
N MET A 116 8.46 -7.93 -8.90
CA MET A 116 7.16 -7.41 -8.52
C MET A 116 6.59 -8.20 -7.35
N ASP A 117 5.81 -7.51 -6.53
CA ASP A 117 5.07 -8.09 -5.42
C ASP A 117 3.64 -7.55 -5.46
N ILE A 118 2.70 -8.30 -4.90
CA ILE A 118 1.31 -7.89 -4.75
C ILE A 118 1.05 -7.80 -3.26
N ARG A 119 0.74 -6.60 -2.78
CA ARG A 119 0.68 -6.30 -1.35
C ARG A 119 -0.66 -5.73 -0.95
N GLU A 120 -1.16 -6.18 0.17
CA GLU A 120 -2.27 -5.52 0.83
C GLU A 120 -1.74 -4.39 1.71
N VAL A 121 -2.19 -3.17 1.42
CA VAL A 121 -1.70 -1.95 2.05
C VAL A 121 -2.86 -1.14 2.62
N ARG A 122 -2.63 -0.42 3.72
CA ARG A 122 -3.56 0.53 4.31
C ARG A 122 -2.89 1.87 4.54
N TYR A 123 -3.54 2.96 4.14
CA TYR A 123 -3.11 4.31 4.47
C TYR A 123 -4.01 4.86 5.56
N LYS A 124 -3.40 5.49 6.56
CA LYS A 124 -4.11 6.21 7.63
C LYS A 124 -3.19 7.21 8.30
N VAL A 125 -3.77 8.10 9.11
CA VAL A 125 -2.99 8.94 10.04
C VAL A 125 -2.85 8.17 11.37
N SER A 126 -1.61 7.99 11.82
CA SER A 126 -1.29 7.45 13.13
C SER A 126 -1.69 8.42 14.23
N GLU A 127 -1.97 7.91 15.43
CA GLU A 127 -2.22 8.70 16.65
C GLU A 127 -1.16 9.79 16.92
N LYS A 128 0.06 9.62 16.42
CA LYS A 128 1.17 10.58 16.53
C LYS A 128 1.14 11.69 15.46
N GLY A 129 0.05 11.82 14.72
CA GLY A 129 -0.06 12.77 13.60
C GLY A 129 0.91 12.45 12.47
N LYS A 130 1.04 11.17 12.09
CA LYS A 130 1.92 10.74 11.00
C LYS A 130 1.11 10.03 9.93
N LEU A 131 1.28 10.41 8.67
CA LEU A 131 0.71 9.64 7.57
C LEU A 131 1.54 8.37 7.37
N VAL A 132 0.91 7.22 7.55
CA VAL A 132 1.58 5.91 7.47
C VAL A 132 0.96 5.04 6.39
N LYS A 133 1.83 4.24 5.75
CA LYS A 133 1.47 3.09 4.92
C LYS A 133 1.73 1.82 5.72
N GLU A 134 0.69 1.08 6.06
CA GLU A 134 0.78 -0.22 6.71
C GLU A 134 0.71 -1.31 5.64
N ILE A 135 1.67 -2.23 5.63
CA ILE A 135 1.70 -3.37 4.70
C ILE A 135 1.36 -4.63 5.51
N TYR A 136 0.24 -5.27 5.20
CA TYR A 136 -0.29 -6.41 5.97
C TYR A 136 0.25 -7.75 5.51
N ARG A 137 0.31 -7.96 4.19
CA ARG A 137 0.76 -9.23 3.61
C ARG A 137 1.25 -9.08 2.18
N SER A 138 2.08 -10.04 1.75
CA SER A 138 2.37 -10.31 0.33
C SER A 138 1.45 -11.42 -0.14
N LEU A 139 0.55 -11.11 -1.07
CA LEU A 139 -0.31 -12.11 -1.71
C LEU A 139 0.52 -13.05 -2.59
N LEU A 140 1.56 -12.55 -3.25
CA LEU A 140 2.41 -13.40 -4.10
C LEU A 140 3.16 -14.45 -3.25
N GLU A 141 3.70 -14.05 -2.08
CA GLU A 141 4.37 -14.96 -1.16
C GLU A 141 3.41 -15.98 -0.55
N ALA A 142 2.21 -15.57 -0.15
CA ALA A 142 1.16 -16.46 0.33
C ALA A 142 0.82 -17.55 -0.72
N ARG A 143 0.67 -17.15 -1.99
CA ARG A 143 0.32 -18.08 -3.08
C ARG A 143 1.46 -19.05 -3.37
N LEU A 144 2.69 -18.58 -3.34
CA LEU A 144 3.86 -19.41 -3.53
C LEU A 144 3.99 -20.48 -2.44
N ALA A 145 3.77 -20.09 -1.18
CA ALA A 145 3.78 -21.02 -0.05
C ALA A 145 2.70 -22.10 -0.22
N GLU A 146 1.50 -21.73 -0.67
CA GLU A 146 0.41 -22.67 -0.97
C GLU A 146 0.79 -23.65 -2.10
N ILE A 147 1.35 -23.16 -3.22
CA ILE A 147 1.76 -24.03 -4.33
C ILE A 147 2.88 -24.99 -3.88
N GLN A 148 3.82 -24.50 -3.06
CA GLN A 148 4.87 -25.34 -2.51
C GLN A 148 4.32 -26.43 -1.57
N ALA A 149 3.38 -26.08 -0.69
CA ALA A 149 2.66 -27.02 0.17
C ALA A 149 2.02 -28.15 -0.66
N ARG A 150 1.22 -27.80 -1.68
CA ARG A 150 0.59 -28.78 -2.59
C ARG A 150 1.60 -29.66 -3.31
N ARG A 151 2.73 -29.10 -3.78
CA ARG A 151 3.79 -29.89 -4.43
C ARG A 151 4.48 -30.86 -3.48
N MET A 152 4.64 -30.50 -2.20
CA MET A 152 5.21 -31.41 -1.20
C MET A 152 4.26 -32.57 -0.90
N GLU A 153 2.95 -32.30 -0.85
CA GLU A 153 1.93 -33.35 -0.74
C GLU A 153 1.97 -34.30 -1.95
N GLN A 154 2.04 -33.77 -3.17
CA GLN A 154 2.11 -34.57 -4.40
C GLN A 154 3.39 -35.39 -4.56
N ARG A 155 4.54 -34.89 -4.09
CA ARG A 155 5.84 -35.59 -4.19
C ARG A 155 5.99 -36.76 -3.22
N ASN A 156 5.13 -36.87 -2.22
CA ASN A 156 5.15 -37.96 -1.25
C ASN A 156 3.94 -38.91 -1.39
N PRO A 157 3.62 -39.44 -2.59
CA PRO A 157 2.46 -40.30 -2.78
C PRO A 157 2.67 -41.72 -2.22
N MET A 158 3.89 -42.06 -1.80
CA MET A 158 4.31 -43.43 -1.47
C MET A 158 4.41 -43.76 0.03
N GLY A 159 3.76 -42.99 0.90
CA GLY A 159 3.46 -43.45 2.27
C GLY A 159 2.30 -44.43 2.24
N GLY A 160 2.57 -45.68 1.85
CA GLY A 160 1.56 -46.73 1.65
C GLY A 160 0.64 -46.95 2.85
N ASP A 161 -0.65 -47.03 2.53
CA ASP A 161 -1.73 -47.86 3.08
C ASP A 161 -1.60 -48.46 4.51
N THR A 162 -1.04 -47.71 5.45
CA THR A 162 -0.91 -48.16 6.83
C THR A 162 -2.08 -47.61 7.64
N LEU A 163 -3.22 -48.29 7.47
CA LEU A 163 -4.33 -48.40 8.43
C LEU A 163 -4.92 -47.06 8.94
N GLY A 164 -5.82 -46.47 8.14
CA GLY A 164 -6.94 -45.66 8.65
C GLY A 164 -6.61 -44.39 9.41
N ARG A 165 -5.36 -43.90 9.40
CA ARG A 165 -5.04 -42.58 9.94
C ARG A 165 -5.35 -41.53 8.89
N THR A 166 -6.31 -40.67 9.20
CA THR A 166 -6.57 -39.40 8.53
C THR A 166 -5.22 -38.74 8.23
N ARG A 167 -4.93 -38.56 6.93
CA ARG A 167 -3.69 -37.92 6.50
C ARG A 167 -3.62 -36.54 7.18
N PRO A 168 -2.49 -36.16 7.78
CA PRO A 168 -2.31 -34.78 8.19
C PRO A 168 -2.33 -33.95 6.90
N ARG A 169 -3.45 -33.27 6.63
CA ARG A 169 -3.56 -32.23 5.60
C ARG A 169 -2.40 -31.27 5.86
N PHE A 170 -1.52 -31.08 4.89
CA PHE A 170 -0.45 -30.10 5.04
C PHE A 170 -1.11 -28.73 4.89
N GLU A 171 -1.66 -28.24 5.99
CA GLU A 171 -2.14 -26.88 6.05
C GLU A 171 -0.91 -25.98 5.86
N PRO A 172 -0.92 -25.07 4.88
CA PRO A 172 0.10 -24.03 4.84
C PRO A 172 0.13 -23.36 6.21
N PRO A 173 1.30 -22.93 6.71
CA PRO A 173 1.36 -22.32 8.02
C PRO A 173 0.30 -21.21 8.08
N PRO A 174 -0.49 -21.11 9.17
CA PRO A 174 -1.68 -20.24 9.22
C PRO A 174 -1.38 -18.76 8.92
N ASN A 175 -0.08 -18.38 8.92
CA ASN A 175 0.42 -17.05 8.62
C ASN A 175 1.25 -16.98 7.31
N ALA A 176 1.11 -17.93 6.39
CA ALA A 176 1.84 -17.91 5.11
C ALA A 176 1.57 -16.59 4.36
N GLY A 177 2.58 -15.73 4.26
CA GLY A 177 2.50 -14.40 3.63
C GLY A 177 1.92 -13.28 4.50
N PHE A 178 1.39 -13.58 5.69
CA PHE A 178 1.00 -12.58 6.67
C PHE A 178 2.18 -12.16 7.52
N PHE A 179 2.36 -10.85 7.70
CA PHE A 179 3.28 -10.36 8.71
C PHE A 179 2.59 -10.46 10.08
N GLU A 180 3.29 -10.99 11.10
CA GLU A 180 2.78 -10.99 12.49
C GLU A 180 2.38 -9.58 12.96
N LYS A 181 3.04 -8.55 12.42
CA LYS A 181 2.70 -7.15 12.58
C LYS A 181 2.82 -6.45 11.23
N PRO A 182 1.91 -5.54 10.88
CA PRO A 182 2.01 -4.81 9.64
C PRO A 182 3.33 -4.03 9.58
N ILE A 183 3.99 -4.05 8.43
CA ILE A 183 5.18 -3.24 8.21
C ILE A 183 4.73 -1.79 8.04
N VAL A 184 5.05 -0.95 9.02
CA VAL A 184 4.65 0.47 9.02
C VAL A 184 5.73 1.31 8.36
N GLN A 185 5.38 1.97 7.26
CA GLN A 185 6.21 2.97 6.59
C GLN A 185 5.65 4.37 6.82
N THR A 186 6.41 5.22 7.52
CA THR A 186 6.07 6.65 7.67
C THR A 186 6.33 7.37 6.34
N LEU A 187 5.33 8.12 5.86
CA LEU A 187 5.41 8.90 4.62
C LEU A 187 5.68 10.38 4.89
N CYS A 188 4.98 10.95 5.87
CA CYS A 188 5.23 12.29 6.36
C CYS A 188 4.81 12.43 7.84
N ASP A 189 5.43 13.38 8.52
CA ASP A 189 5.16 13.73 9.90
C ASP A 189 4.24 14.97 9.96
N LYS A 190 3.64 15.22 11.14
CA LYS A 190 2.81 16.40 11.42
C LYS A 190 1.61 16.51 10.47
N VAL A 191 0.91 15.40 10.24
CA VAL A 191 -0.38 15.38 9.55
C VAL A 191 -1.48 15.29 10.60
N GLU A 192 -2.36 16.29 10.62
CA GLU A 192 -3.51 16.32 11.53
C GLU A 192 -4.61 15.38 11.06
N GLU A 193 -4.89 15.36 9.75
CA GLU A 193 -6.00 14.61 9.19
C GLU A 193 -5.73 14.22 7.73
N VAL A 194 -6.24 13.06 7.34
CA VAL A 194 -6.44 12.68 5.94
C VAL A 194 -7.92 12.41 5.73
N LYS A 195 -8.47 12.91 4.62
CA LYS A 195 -9.82 12.63 4.17
C LYS A 195 -9.81 11.94 2.82
N PHE A 196 -10.60 10.89 2.69
CA PHE A 196 -10.86 10.19 1.44
C PHE A 196 -12.30 10.40 1.00
N ALA A 197 -12.49 10.58 -0.30
CA ALA A 197 -13.80 10.50 -0.93
C ALA A 197 -13.69 9.70 -2.22
N TYR A 198 -14.72 8.91 -2.51
CA TYR A 198 -14.73 7.90 -3.56
C TYR A 198 -15.83 8.21 -4.57
N TYR A 199 -15.52 8.26 -5.85
CA TYR A 199 -16.49 8.57 -6.91
C TYR A 199 -16.93 7.29 -7.62
N ASP A 200 -18.22 6.98 -7.59
CA ASP A 200 -18.80 5.80 -8.26
C ASP A 200 -19.09 6.02 -9.76
N GLY A 201 -19.01 7.26 -10.23
CA GLY A 201 -19.41 7.64 -11.58
C GLY A 201 -20.62 8.57 -11.63
N LYS A 202 -21.41 8.60 -10.55
CA LYS A 202 -22.57 9.47 -10.34
C LYS A 202 -22.31 10.44 -9.18
N ASP A 203 -21.95 9.91 -8.02
CA ASP A 203 -21.84 10.65 -6.75
C ASP A 203 -20.53 10.37 -6.01
N TRP A 204 -20.18 11.29 -5.10
CA TRP A 204 -19.06 11.13 -4.17
C TRP A 204 -19.55 10.50 -2.87
N ARG A 205 -18.85 9.47 -2.41
CA ARG A 205 -19.12 8.73 -1.17
C ARG A 205 -17.95 8.90 -0.19
N ASP A 206 -18.25 8.89 1.11
CA ASP A 206 -17.24 8.95 2.17
C ASP A 206 -16.74 7.56 2.60
N ASN A 207 -17.43 6.51 2.16
CA ASN A 207 -17.07 5.12 2.37
C ASN A 207 -17.10 4.36 1.04
N TRP A 208 -16.40 3.22 1.00
CA TRP A 208 -16.35 2.34 -0.14
C TRP A 208 -16.06 0.91 0.30
N ASP A 209 -16.82 -0.05 -0.19
CA ASP A 209 -16.46 -1.46 -0.13
C ASP A 209 -16.65 -2.08 -1.52
N SER A 210 -15.56 -2.58 -2.12
CA SER A 210 -15.63 -3.20 -3.44
C SER A 210 -16.43 -4.51 -3.47
N GLU A 211 -16.69 -5.08 -2.29
CA GLU A 211 -17.50 -6.29 -2.12
C GLU A 211 -18.98 -5.99 -1.89
N GLU A 212 -19.33 -4.71 -1.71
CA GLU A 212 -20.73 -4.31 -1.63
C GLU A 212 -21.42 -4.71 -2.94
N VAL A 213 -22.54 -5.41 -2.77
CA VAL A 213 -23.42 -5.83 -3.85
C VAL A 213 -24.51 -4.78 -3.99
N VAL A 214 -24.71 -4.29 -5.20
CA VAL A 214 -25.78 -3.36 -5.53
C VAL A 214 -26.71 -4.05 -6.51
N ILE A 215 -28.00 -4.02 -6.19
CA ILE A 215 -29.04 -4.50 -7.10
C ILE A 215 -29.08 -3.57 -8.30
N ASN A 216 -29.04 -4.16 -9.49
CA ASN A 216 -29.10 -3.41 -10.75
C ASN A 216 -30.32 -2.46 -10.76
N GLU A 217 -30.15 -1.21 -11.20
CA GLU A 217 -31.24 -0.21 -11.23
C GLU A 217 -32.45 -0.69 -12.04
N PHE A 218 -32.23 -1.58 -13.03
CA PHE A 218 -33.30 -2.20 -13.82
C PHE A 218 -34.16 -3.19 -13.02
N CYS A 219 -33.62 -3.78 -11.96
CA CYS A 219 -34.28 -4.81 -11.16
C CYS A 219 -34.85 -4.25 -9.84
N ARG A 220 -34.75 -2.94 -9.62
CA ARG A 220 -35.13 -2.28 -8.37
C ARG A 220 -36.64 -2.39 -8.05
N ASP A 221 -37.47 -2.55 -9.07
CA ASP A 221 -38.92 -2.66 -8.93
C ASP A 221 -39.41 -4.13 -8.89
N LEU A 222 -38.50 -5.10 -9.03
CA LEU A 222 -38.84 -6.52 -8.94
C LEU A 222 -38.99 -6.96 -7.47
N PRO A 223 -39.90 -7.90 -7.16
CA PRO A 223 -39.98 -8.54 -5.86
C PRO A 223 -38.65 -9.20 -5.46
N GLU A 224 -38.31 -9.20 -4.17
CA GLU A 224 -37.07 -9.83 -3.67
C GLU A 224 -36.96 -11.32 -4.03
N ASP A 225 -38.08 -12.03 -4.19
CA ASP A 225 -38.14 -13.43 -4.58
C ASP A 225 -37.92 -13.68 -6.09
N GLU A 226 -37.92 -12.63 -6.90
CA GLU A 226 -37.62 -12.70 -8.33
C GLU A 226 -36.17 -12.28 -8.67
N LEU A 227 -35.40 -11.79 -7.69
CA LEU A 227 -34.00 -11.42 -7.88
C LEU A 227 -33.14 -12.68 -8.01
N THR A 228 -32.37 -12.76 -9.08
CA THR A 228 -31.38 -13.80 -9.33
C THR A 228 -29.98 -13.32 -8.93
N GLU A 229 -29.04 -14.23 -8.72
CA GLU A 229 -27.63 -13.88 -8.47
C GLU A 229 -27.01 -13.08 -9.64
N GLU A 230 -27.60 -13.14 -10.84
CA GLU A 230 -27.19 -12.34 -12.00
C GLU A 230 -27.60 -10.85 -11.89
N ASP A 231 -28.57 -10.54 -11.04
CA ASP A 231 -29.05 -9.17 -10.79
C ASP A 231 -28.20 -8.41 -9.75
N GLU A 232 -27.29 -9.14 -9.09
CA GLU A 232 -26.37 -8.66 -8.07
C GLU A 232 -25.03 -8.25 -8.69
N GLU A 233 -24.85 -6.94 -8.90
CA GLU A 233 -23.57 -6.42 -9.38
C GLU A 233 -22.69 -5.96 -8.20
N ARG A 234 -21.47 -6.49 -8.13
CA ARG A 234 -20.45 -5.95 -7.22
C ARG A 234 -20.00 -4.57 -7.71
N ILE A 235 -19.98 -3.59 -6.81
CA ILE A 235 -19.57 -2.20 -7.14
C ILE A 235 -18.17 -2.15 -7.77
N GLY A 236 -17.24 -2.97 -7.27
CA GLY A 236 -15.86 -2.99 -7.74
C GLY A 236 -15.04 -1.79 -7.25
N LEU A 237 -14.13 -1.29 -8.10
CA LEU A 237 -13.23 -0.18 -7.74
C LEU A 237 -13.88 1.19 -7.96
N PRO A 238 -13.57 2.19 -7.11
CA PRO A 238 -14.04 3.55 -7.36
C PRO A 238 -13.34 4.13 -8.59
N ARG A 239 -14.06 4.91 -9.39
CA ARG A 239 -13.52 5.51 -10.62
C ARG A 239 -12.47 6.58 -10.32
N LEU A 240 -12.74 7.41 -9.31
CA LEU A 240 -11.82 8.42 -8.80
C LEU A 240 -11.75 8.34 -7.28
N VAL A 241 -10.57 8.64 -6.74
CA VAL A 241 -10.38 8.88 -5.30
C VAL A 241 -9.84 10.28 -5.12
N ARG A 242 -10.51 11.07 -4.27
CA ARG A 242 -10.01 12.35 -3.77
C ARG A 242 -9.36 12.12 -2.42
N VAL A 243 -8.16 12.66 -2.27
CA VAL A 243 -7.39 12.62 -1.02
C VAL A 243 -7.11 14.05 -0.60
N ASP A 244 -7.63 14.42 0.56
CA ASP A 244 -7.43 15.71 1.19
C ASP A 244 -6.57 15.53 2.45
N VAL A 245 -5.37 16.09 2.48
CA VAL A 245 -4.44 16.01 3.62
C VAL A 245 -4.36 17.38 4.29
N ARG A 246 -4.64 17.42 5.59
CA ARG A 246 -4.48 18.61 6.44
C ARG A 246 -3.24 18.43 7.32
N VAL A 247 -2.28 19.32 7.13
CA VAL A 247 -0.98 19.29 7.81
C VAL A 247 -1.00 20.21 9.03
N THR A 248 -1.49 21.42 8.85
CA THR A 248 -1.77 22.40 9.90
C THR A 248 -3.10 23.08 9.58
N GLU A 249 -3.61 23.92 10.49
CA GLU A 249 -4.84 24.70 10.27
C GLU A 249 -4.84 25.44 8.91
N ASP A 250 -3.69 26.02 8.53
CA ASP A 250 -3.54 26.83 7.32
C ASP A 250 -3.12 26.04 6.06
N VAL A 251 -2.60 24.82 6.22
CA VAL A 251 -2.01 24.05 5.10
C VAL A 251 -2.83 22.81 4.79
N ARG A 252 -3.52 22.87 3.65
CA ARG A 252 -4.29 21.75 3.09
C ARG A 252 -3.79 21.41 1.69
N LEU A 253 -3.61 20.12 1.43
CA LEU A 253 -3.27 19.57 0.13
C LEU A 253 -4.41 18.69 -0.34
N SER A 254 -4.90 18.93 -1.55
CA SER A 254 -5.94 18.10 -2.17
C SER A 254 -5.40 17.54 -3.48
N THR A 255 -5.71 16.28 -3.75
CA THR A 255 -5.45 15.65 -5.04
C THR A 255 -6.58 14.69 -5.38
N SER A 256 -6.82 14.50 -6.67
CA SER A 256 -7.71 13.46 -7.16
C SER A 256 -6.95 12.57 -8.13
N THR A 257 -7.21 11.26 -8.08
CA THR A 257 -6.63 10.31 -9.01
C THR A 257 -7.68 9.34 -9.49
N ALA A 258 -7.64 9.05 -10.79
CA ALA A 258 -8.33 7.89 -11.32
C ALA A 258 -7.66 6.61 -10.83
N ILE A 259 -8.48 5.61 -10.52
CA ILE A 259 -8.02 4.24 -10.39
C ILE A 259 -8.31 3.59 -11.74
N PRO A 260 -7.30 3.37 -12.59
CA PRO A 260 -7.51 2.55 -13.75
C PRO A 260 -7.96 1.19 -13.21
N ALA A 261 -9.13 0.70 -13.62
CA ALA A 261 -9.55 -0.65 -13.34
C ALA A 261 -8.52 -1.58 -14.01
N ALA A 262 -7.43 -1.83 -13.30
CA ALA A 262 -6.30 -2.55 -13.81
C ALA A 262 -6.68 -4.02 -13.74
N ASP A 263 -7.39 -4.47 -14.77
CA ASP A 263 -7.46 -5.88 -15.05
C ASP A 263 -6.02 -6.37 -15.26
N LEU A 264 -5.57 -7.35 -14.45
CA LEU A 264 -4.22 -7.90 -14.60
C LEU A 264 -4.03 -8.46 -16.01
N ASN A 265 -5.10 -8.82 -16.72
CA ASN A 265 -5.07 -9.30 -18.09
C ASN A 265 -4.47 -8.28 -19.08
N ILE A 266 -4.74 -6.98 -18.89
CA ILE A 266 -4.16 -5.92 -19.74
C ILE A 266 -2.68 -5.73 -19.44
N VAL A 267 -2.28 -6.04 -18.20
CA VAL A 267 -0.92 -5.88 -17.70
C VAL A 267 -0.05 -7.07 -18.03
N SER A 268 -0.58 -8.31 -17.99
CA SER A 268 0.11 -9.53 -18.43
C SER A 268 0.34 -9.53 -19.94
N ALA A 269 -0.56 -8.93 -20.73
CA ALA A 269 -0.35 -8.73 -22.16
C ALA A 269 0.85 -7.82 -22.49
N ARG A 270 1.31 -6.98 -21.55
CA ARG A 270 2.50 -6.11 -21.72
C ARG A 270 3.72 -6.55 -20.93
N ALA A 271 3.54 -7.20 -19.78
CA ALA A 271 4.62 -7.83 -19.02
C ALA A 271 4.76 -9.26 -19.54
N ASN A 272 5.69 -9.48 -20.48
CA ASN A 272 6.03 -10.80 -21.02
C ASN A 272 5.85 -11.90 -19.97
N GLU A 273 5.12 -12.98 -20.28
CA GLU A 273 4.92 -14.15 -19.38
C GLU A 273 6.23 -14.64 -18.72
N SER A 274 7.37 -14.39 -19.38
CA SER A 274 8.71 -14.64 -18.85
C SER A 274 9.00 -13.94 -17.51
N ASP A 275 8.47 -12.73 -17.28
CA ASP A 275 8.73 -11.96 -16.06
C ASP A 275 8.01 -12.54 -14.84
N PHE A 276 6.79 -13.05 -15.01
CA PHE A 276 6.06 -13.72 -13.94
C PHE A 276 6.72 -15.05 -13.59
N GLY A 277 7.12 -15.84 -14.61
CA GLY A 277 7.88 -17.07 -14.40
C GLY A 277 9.24 -16.84 -13.73
N THR A 278 9.93 -15.74 -14.06
CA THR A 278 11.20 -15.37 -13.43
C THR A 278 11.02 -14.92 -11.99
N ALA A 279 10.02 -14.08 -11.71
CA ALA A 279 9.68 -13.65 -10.35
C ALA A 279 9.27 -14.84 -9.46
N TYR A 280 8.50 -15.77 -10.02
CA TYR A 280 8.12 -17.02 -9.36
C TYR A 280 9.35 -17.87 -9.00
N ARG A 281 10.26 -18.12 -9.95
CA ARG A 281 11.50 -18.88 -9.71
C ARG A 281 12.40 -18.21 -8.66
N ALA A 282 12.60 -16.89 -8.74
CA ALA A 282 13.40 -16.14 -7.78
C ALA A 282 12.84 -16.23 -6.34
N SER A 283 11.51 -16.25 -6.22
CA SER A 283 10.86 -16.37 -4.91
C SER A 283 10.98 -17.79 -4.34
N ILE A 284 10.90 -18.83 -5.18
CA ILE A 284 11.17 -20.22 -4.76
C ILE A 284 12.60 -20.36 -4.24
N ASP A 285 13.60 -19.89 -5.00
CA ASP A 285 15.00 -19.93 -4.59
C ASP A 285 15.23 -19.24 -3.24
N ARG A 286 14.55 -18.11 -3.00
CA ARG A 286 14.62 -17.38 -1.73
C ARG A 286 14.06 -18.19 -0.57
N LEU A 287 12.89 -18.82 -0.75
CA LEU A 287 12.27 -19.66 0.28
C LEU A 287 13.13 -20.90 0.58
N GLU A 288 13.76 -21.50 -0.44
CA GLU A 288 14.69 -22.62 -0.24
C GLU A 288 15.95 -22.20 0.53
N ARG A 289 16.51 -21.01 0.25
CA ARG A 289 17.64 -20.47 1.01
C ARG A 289 17.29 -20.21 2.48
N LEU A 290 16.09 -19.66 2.74
CA LEU A 290 15.59 -19.46 4.10
C LEU A 290 15.43 -20.80 4.85
N LYS A 291 14.91 -21.83 4.17
CA LYS A 291 14.81 -23.19 4.72
C LYS A 291 16.19 -23.78 5.06
N ASN A 292 17.21 -23.47 4.27
CA ASN A 292 18.59 -23.89 4.50
C ASN A 292 19.33 -23.06 5.57
N GLY A 293 18.62 -22.20 6.32
CA GLY A 293 19.18 -21.44 7.44
C GLY A 293 19.94 -20.18 7.02
N ASP A 294 19.84 -19.75 5.76
CA ASP A 294 20.48 -18.53 5.29
C ASP A 294 19.74 -17.29 5.79
N ARG A 295 20.11 -16.82 6.98
CA ARG A 295 19.53 -15.64 7.63
C ARG A 295 19.98 -14.31 7.02
N SER A 296 20.88 -14.32 6.04
CA SER A 296 21.37 -13.10 5.38
C SER A 296 20.28 -12.34 4.61
N LEU A 297 19.17 -13.02 4.29
CA LEU A 297 18.06 -12.48 3.49
C LEU A 297 16.94 -11.81 4.31
N VAL A 298 16.92 -11.98 5.64
CA VAL A 298 15.89 -11.43 6.54
C VAL A 298 16.25 -10.00 6.98
N THR A 299 17.53 -9.60 6.87
CA THR A 299 18.01 -8.27 7.25
C THR A 299 18.14 -7.33 6.05
N SER A 300 17.15 -7.31 5.15
CA SER A 300 17.18 -6.33 4.06
C SER A 300 16.58 -4.99 4.47
N ARG A 301 17.51 -4.09 4.83
CA ARG A 301 17.44 -2.62 4.80
C ARG A 301 16.54 -1.92 5.81
N LYS A 302 17.17 -1.43 6.89
CA LYS A 302 17.00 -0.02 7.27
C LYS A 302 17.14 0.79 5.99
N ILE A 303 16.04 1.38 5.51
CA ILE A 303 16.06 2.40 4.46
C ILE A 303 17.04 3.46 4.95
N GLY A 304 18.23 3.44 4.34
CA GLY A 304 19.34 4.26 4.73
C GLY A 304 19.00 5.72 4.47
N ASP A 305 18.98 6.47 5.55
CA ASP A 305 19.16 7.92 5.62
C ASP A 305 20.49 8.31 4.94
N ARG A 306 20.54 8.21 3.61
CA ARG A 306 21.65 8.69 2.78
C ARG A 306 21.38 10.16 2.48
N GLY A 307 21.65 11.01 3.46
CA GLY A 307 21.33 12.42 3.29
C GLY A 307 22.09 13.40 4.17
N ARG A 308 23.30 13.10 4.69
CA ARG A 308 24.14 14.14 5.33
C ARG A 308 25.56 13.66 5.66
N ARG A 309 26.46 13.68 4.68
CA ARG A 309 27.91 13.84 4.93
C ARG A 309 28.56 14.30 3.63
N ASP A 310 28.82 15.60 3.57
CA ASP A 310 30.01 16.25 3.00
C ASP A 310 29.68 17.62 2.40
N ARG A 311 29.63 18.62 3.28
CA ARG A 311 30.05 20.01 2.96
C ARG A 311 30.63 20.67 4.21
N ARG A 312 31.87 20.33 4.53
CA ARG A 312 32.78 21.19 5.30
C ARG A 312 34.18 21.08 4.70
N ARG A 313 34.38 21.72 3.53
CA ARG A 313 35.67 22.28 3.09
C ARG A 313 35.38 23.35 2.04
N ARG A 314 35.31 24.60 2.48
CA ARG A 314 35.86 25.82 1.88
C ARG A 314 35.38 27.01 2.70
#